data_AF-A0A2R3MWQ6-F1
#
_entry.id   AF-A0A2R3MWQ6-F1
#
_cell.length_a   1.000
_cell.length_b   1.000
_cell.length_c   1.000
_cell.angle_alpha   90.00
_cell.angle_beta   90.00
_cell.angle_gamma   90.00
#
_symmetry.space_group_name_H-M   'P 1'
#
loop_
_entity.id
_entity.type
_entity.pdbx_description
1 polymer ?
#
loop_
_entity_poly.entity_id
_entity_poly.type
_entity_poly.pdbx_seq_one_letter_code
_entity_poly.pdbx_strand_id
1 'polypeptide(L)'
;MSVNDKKMKILELIERKKITAEEGMELLRILEKKQKREEQKIRKAAGLPVIRPFKREEPQRAEIVKLSENEYEVLPAEQSGRKEIKKKSVLGGFSLFSGRKLVIRVEEKGKAVVNLRLPLGVAAPFIKGALKVGQASSPEFAEYMKYVDPKELERYINADQKGVLVDIYDEKDDERVFIGIE
;
A
#
# COMPACT_ATOMS: atom_id res chain seq x y z
N MET A 1 -0.66 4.44 -40.36
CA MET A 1 0.35 4.70 -39.31
C MET A 1 -0.18 4.19 -37.99
N SER A 2 0.50 3.23 -37.39
CA SER A 2 0.20 2.67 -36.07
C SER A 2 0.36 3.75 -34.97
N VAL A 3 -0.21 3.50 -33.78
CA VAL A 3 0.01 4.38 -32.62
C VAL A 3 1.50 4.39 -32.23
N ASN A 4 2.19 3.27 -32.42
CA ASN A 4 3.62 3.16 -32.15
C ASN A 4 4.45 4.03 -33.09
N ASP A 5 4.09 4.07 -34.38
CA ASP A 5 4.76 4.92 -35.38
C ASP A 5 4.64 6.40 -35.01
N LYS A 6 3.48 6.81 -34.49
CA LYS A 6 3.22 8.19 -34.05
C LYS A 6 4.01 8.54 -32.79
N LYS A 7 4.15 7.61 -31.83
CA LYS A 7 4.99 7.78 -30.64
C LYS A 7 6.46 7.94 -31.04
N MET A 8 6.97 7.07 -31.91
CA MET A 8 8.34 7.15 -32.42
C MET A 8 8.62 8.49 -33.11
N LYS A 9 7.69 8.97 -33.94
CA LYS A 9 7.83 10.27 -34.59
C LYS A 9 7.88 11.44 -33.60
N ILE A 10 7.12 11.38 -32.50
CA ILE A 10 7.20 12.41 -31.44
C ILE A 10 8.56 12.35 -30.73
N LEU A 11 9.06 11.16 -30.42
CA LEU A 11 10.38 11.00 -29.80
C LEU A 11 11.50 11.51 -30.71
N GLU A 12 11.41 11.26 -32.01
CA GLU A 12 12.34 11.78 -33.02
C GLU A 12 12.31 13.33 -33.10
N LEU A 13 11.14 13.96 -32.92
CA LEU A 13 11.04 15.42 -32.89
C LEU A 13 11.68 16.03 -31.63
N ILE A 14 11.58 15.34 -30.48
CA ILE A 14 12.25 15.73 -29.23
C ILE A 14 13.78 15.60 -29.39
N GLU A 15 14.25 14.46 -29.92
CA GLU A 15 15.67 14.19 -30.17
C GLU A 15 16.29 15.24 -31.09
N ARG A 16 15.56 15.61 -32.15
CA ARG A 16 15.96 16.68 -33.09
C ARG A 16 15.76 18.09 -32.55
N LYS A 17 15.34 18.25 -31.29
CA LYS A 17 15.03 19.54 -30.65
C LYS A 17 14.04 20.42 -31.43
N LYS A 18 13.19 19.81 -32.25
CA LYS A 18 12.14 20.51 -33.02
C LYS A 18 10.93 20.87 -32.15
N ILE A 19 10.78 20.16 -31.03
CA ILE A 19 9.80 20.41 -29.98
C ILE A 19 10.50 20.22 -28.63
N THR A 20 9.94 20.80 -27.58
CA THR A 20 10.43 20.59 -26.21
C THR A 20 9.98 19.23 -25.67
N ALA A 21 10.65 18.76 -24.61
CA ALA A 21 10.24 17.53 -23.92
C ALA A 21 8.81 17.65 -23.34
N GLU A 22 8.41 18.85 -22.92
CA GLU A 22 7.09 19.14 -22.36
C GLU A 22 5.99 19.05 -23.42
N GLU A 23 6.21 19.68 -24.58
CA GLU A 23 5.32 19.59 -25.74
C GLU A 23 5.22 18.15 -26.26
N GLY A 24 6.35 17.44 -26.32
CA GLY A 24 6.40 16.03 -26.69
C GLY A 24 5.60 15.14 -25.72
N MET A 25 5.72 15.38 -24.41
CA MET A 25 4.94 14.68 -23.41
C MET A 25 3.43 14.92 -23.55
N GLU A 26 3.00 16.13 -23.87
CA GLU A 26 1.59 16.44 -24.09
C GLU A 26 1.03 15.67 -25.29
N LEU A 27 1.77 15.65 -26.41
CA LEU A 27 1.39 14.89 -27.60
C LEU A 27 1.28 13.39 -27.33
N LEU A 28 2.21 12.83 -26.55
CA LEU A 28 2.17 11.42 -26.14
C LEU A 28 0.93 11.11 -25.29
N ARG A 29 0.57 11.99 -24.34
CA ARG A 29 -0.65 11.85 -23.52
C ARG A 29 -1.92 11.88 -24.36
N ILE A 30 -1.99 12.78 -25.34
CA ILE A 30 -3.14 12.87 -26.26
C ILE A 30 -3.28 11.59 -27.09
N LEU A 31 -2.18 11.05 -27.61
CA LEU A 31 -2.18 9.78 -28.34
C LEU A 31 -2.64 8.61 -27.46
N GLU A 32 -2.18 8.52 -26.21
CA GLU A 32 -2.61 7.48 -25.28
C GLU A 32 -4.11 7.57 -24.96
N LYS A 33 -4.63 8.78 -24.72
CA LYS A 33 -6.08 9.01 -24.53
C LYS A 33 -6.89 8.59 -25.75
N LYS A 34 -6.39 8.86 -26.96
CA LYS A 34 -7.05 8.45 -28.22
C LYS A 34 -7.06 6.93 -28.38
N GLN A 35 -5.93 6.27 -28.09
CA GLN A 35 -5.81 4.82 -28.09
C GLN A 35 -6.82 4.17 -27.12
N LYS A 36 -6.88 4.64 -25.86
CA LYS A 36 -7.85 4.13 -24.86
C LYS A 36 -9.30 4.32 -25.30
N ARG A 37 -9.63 5.43 -25.99
CA ARG A 37 -10.98 5.68 -26.53
C ARG A 37 -11.32 4.74 -27.69
N GLU A 38 -10.37 4.45 -28.57
CA GLU A 38 -10.56 3.50 -29.69
C GLU A 38 -10.71 2.06 -29.17
N GLU A 39 -9.86 1.64 -28.22
CA GLU A 39 -9.97 0.34 -27.55
C GLU A 39 -11.31 0.20 -26.81
N GLN A 40 -11.78 1.25 -26.13
CA GLN A 40 -13.10 1.24 -25.47
C GLN A 40 -14.26 1.12 -26.47
N LYS A 41 -14.16 1.73 -27.65
CA LYS A 41 -15.18 1.60 -28.70
C LYS A 41 -15.23 0.18 -29.25
N ILE A 42 -14.07 -0.41 -29.55
CA ILE A 42 -13.95 -1.78 -30.05
C ILE A 42 -14.47 -2.78 -29.02
N ARG A 43 -14.11 -2.63 -27.74
CA ARG A 43 -14.59 -3.50 -26.65
C ARG A 43 -16.10 -3.41 -26.41
N LYS A 44 -16.68 -2.21 -26.53
CA LYS A 44 -18.14 -2.00 -26.47
C LYS A 44 -18.85 -2.64 -27.66
N ALA A 45 -18.31 -2.51 -28.87
CA ALA A 45 -18.86 -3.14 -30.08
C ALA A 45 -18.79 -4.68 -30.02
N ALA A 46 -17.76 -5.23 -29.35
CA ALA A 46 -17.59 -6.66 -29.15
C ALA A 46 -18.39 -7.26 -27.98
N GLY A 47 -19.19 -6.46 -27.25
CA GLY A 47 -20.00 -6.93 -26.12
C GLY A 47 -19.20 -7.37 -24.88
N LEU A 48 -17.91 -7.06 -24.81
CA LEU A 48 -17.09 -7.40 -23.65
C LEU A 48 -17.39 -6.43 -22.49
N PRO A 49 -17.48 -6.92 -21.24
CA PRO A 49 -17.70 -6.06 -20.08
C PRO A 49 -16.58 -5.02 -19.98
N VAL A 50 -16.97 -3.76 -19.82
CA VAL A 50 -16.04 -2.68 -19.51
C VAL A 50 -15.56 -2.92 -18.08
N ILE A 51 -14.40 -3.57 -17.94
CA ILE A 51 -13.65 -3.53 -16.68
C ILE A 51 -13.29 -2.06 -16.50
N ARG A 52 -14.03 -1.37 -15.62
CA ARG A 52 -13.65 -0.03 -15.18
C ARG A 52 -12.21 -0.17 -14.69
N PRO A 53 -11.23 0.61 -15.21
CA PRO A 53 -9.94 0.66 -14.55
C PRO A 53 -10.28 1.02 -13.10
N PHE A 54 -9.91 0.13 -12.17
CA PHE A 54 -10.01 0.43 -10.76
C PHE A 54 -9.38 1.81 -10.64
N LYS A 55 -10.18 2.80 -10.24
CA LYS A 55 -9.67 4.14 -10.00
C LYS A 55 -8.52 3.88 -9.03
N ARG A 56 -7.28 4.12 -9.45
CA ARG A 56 -6.20 4.24 -8.48
C ARG A 56 -6.55 5.51 -7.72
N GLU A 57 -7.45 5.35 -6.77
CA GLU A 57 -7.63 6.30 -5.70
C GLU A 57 -6.23 6.49 -5.17
N GLU A 58 -5.75 7.74 -5.20
CA GLU A 58 -4.56 8.10 -4.47
C GLU A 58 -4.70 7.45 -3.09
N PRO A 59 -3.67 6.74 -2.62
CA PRO A 59 -3.79 5.93 -1.42
C PRO A 59 -4.42 6.80 -0.33
N GLN A 60 -5.67 6.50 0.00
CA GLN A 60 -6.42 7.25 1.00
C GLN A 60 -5.53 7.25 2.23
N ARG A 61 -5.13 8.44 2.71
CA ARG A 61 -4.15 8.58 3.79
C ARG A 61 -4.61 7.71 4.94
N ALA A 62 -3.83 6.67 5.27
CA ALA A 62 -4.13 5.82 6.39
C ALA A 62 -4.15 6.69 7.66
N GLU A 63 -5.21 6.61 8.43
CA GLU A 63 -5.38 7.40 9.64
C GLU A 63 -4.74 6.64 10.79
N ILE A 64 -3.75 7.26 11.44
CA ILE A 64 -3.11 6.69 12.62
C ILE A 64 -3.96 7.06 13.82
N VAL A 65 -4.67 6.06 14.35
CA VAL A 65 -5.47 6.20 15.57
C VAL A 65 -4.59 5.86 16.76
N LYS A 66 -4.34 6.83 17.63
CA LYS A 66 -3.67 6.61 18.92
C LYS A 66 -4.69 6.02 19.89
N LEU A 67 -4.50 4.76 20.30
CA LEU A 67 -5.38 4.04 21.23
C LEU A 67 -4.97 4.30 22.69
N SER A 68 -3.67 4.42 22.95
CA SER A 68 -3.09 4.79 24.26
C SER A 68 -1.72 5.45 24.07
N GLU A 69 -0.99 5.77 25.15
CA GLU A 69 0.33 6.41 25.04
C GLU A 69 1.32 5.66 24.14
N ASN A 70 1.22 4.32 24.09
CA ASN A 70 2.17 3.43 23.41
C ASN A 70 1.50 2.50 22.39
N GLU A 71 0.20 2.69 22.11
CA GLU A 71 -0.57 1.83 21.20
C GLU A 71 -1.20 2.62 20.06
N TYR A 72 -0.95 2.17 18.84
CA TYR A 72 -1.41 2.81 17.62
C TYR A 72 -2.02 1.77 16.67
N GLU A 73 -3.19 2.09 16.12
CA GLU A 73 -3.83 1.31 15.07
C GLU A 73 -3.94 2.17 13.82
N VAL A 74 -3.48 1.63 12.69
CA VAL A 74 -3.54 2.32 11.41
C VAL A 74 -4.75 1.79 10.65
N LEU A 75 -5.79 2.62 10.56
CA LEU A 75 -7.03 2.27 9.88
C LEU A 75 -7.06 2.87 8.47
N PRO A 76 -7.66 2.17 7.49
CA PRO A 76 -8.00 2.79 6.22
C PRO A 76 -9.05 3.89 6.45
N ALA A 77 -8.92 5.01 5.73
CA ALA A 77 -9.69 6.24 5.94
C ALA A 77 -11.22 6.09 5.89
N GLU A 78 -11.74 5.00 5.33
CA GLU A 78 -13.17 4.70 5.29
C GLU A 78 -13.76 4.28 6.65
N GLN A 79 -12.94 3.93 7.66
CA GLN A 79 -13.42 3.34 8.92
C GLN A 79 -13.70 4.34 10.07
N SER A 80 -13.32 5.62 9.97
CA SER A 80 -13.45 6.56 11.10
C SER A 80 -14.79 7.31 11.17
N GLY A 81 -15.75 7.01 10.29
CA GLY A 81 -17.01 7.76 10.21
C GLY A 81 -18.27 6.90 10.13
N ARG A 82 -18.68 6.25 11.22
CA ARG A 82 -20.11 6.01 11.54
C ARG A 82 -20.32 5.37 12.92
N LYS A 83 -21.16 6.03 13.72
CA LYS A 83 -21.81 5.49 14.91
C LYS A 83 -22.52 4.16 14.61
N GLU A 84 -22.47 3.27 15.61
CA GLU A 84 -23.29 2.07 15.84
C GLU A 84 -23.28 0.96 14.77
N ILE A 85 -22.64 -0.15 15.15
CA ILE A 85 -22.70 -1.43 14.45
C ILE A 85 -24.07 -2.09 14.73
N LYS A 86 -25.01 -1.97 13.80
CA LYS A 86 -26.04 -3.02 13.63
C LYS A 86 -25.51 -4.05 12.64
N LYS A 87 -25.20 -5.24 13.16
CA LYS A 87 -24.89 -6.46 12.40
C LYS A 87 -25.93 -6.66 11.29
N LYS A 88 -25.52 -6.58 10.03
CA LYS A 88 -26.10 -7.39 8.96
C LYS A 88 -25.06 -7.62 7.86
N SER A 89 -24.57 -8.86 7.85
CA SER A 89 -23.86 -9.50 6.76
C SER A 89 -24.69 -9.41 5.48
N VAL A 90 -24.19 -8.71 4.46
CA VAL A 90 -24.54 -8.97 3.05
C VAL A 90 -23.47 -8.36 2.14
N LEU A 91 -22.54 -9.17 1.60
CA LEU A 91 -22.34 -9.38 0.15
C LEU A 91 -21.17 -10.35 -0.09
N GLY A 92 -21.44 -11.42 -0.85
CA GLY A 92 -20.54 -12.56 -1.04
C GLY A 92 -19.31 -12.33 -1.92
N GLY A 93 -18.33 -13.22 -1.75
CA GLY A 93 -17.33 -13.54 -2.77
C GLY A 93 -15.92 -12.99 -2.58
N PHE A 94 -15.68 -12.11 -1.61
CA PHE A 94 -14.32 -11.68 -1.23
C PHE A 94 -14.21 -11.75 0.29
N SER A 95 -13.37 -12.65 0.81
CA SER A 95 -13.00 -12.58 2.23
C SER A 95 -12.11 -11.34 2.42
N LEU A 96 -12.73 -10.18 2.60
CA LEU A 96 -12.10 -8.90 2.96
C LEU A 96 -11.49 -8.90 4.38
N PHE A 97 -11.57 -10.03 5.07
CA PHE A 97 -11.08 -10.22 6.42
C PHE A 97 -10.32 -11.54 6.48
N SER A 98 -9.08 -11.60 5.98
CA SER A 98 -8.20 -12.72 6.35
C SER A 98 -8.01 -12.81 7.88
N GLY A 99 -8.49 -11.80 8.64
CA GLY A 99 -8.29 -11.65 10.07
C GLY A 99 -6.83 -11.37 10.41
N ARG A 100 -5.95 -11.35 9.40
CA ARG A 100 -4.51 -11.33 9.61
C ARG A 100 -4.01 -9.95 9.96
N LYS A 101 -3.22 -9.86 11.02
CA LYS A 101 -2.62 -8.60 11.47
C LYS A 101 -1.10 -8.80 11.58
N LEU A 102 -0.34 -7.90 10.96
CA LEU A 102 1.07 -7.74 11.29
C LEU A 102 1.15 -7.02 12.64
N VAL A 103 1.79 -7.66 13.60
CA VAL A 103 1.99 -7.14 14.94
C VAL A 103 3.47 -6.83 15.08
N ILE A 104 3.79 -5.60 15.46
CA ILE A 104 5.15 -5.18 15.83
C ILE A 104 5.08 -4.70 17.26
N ARG A 105 5.87 -5.32 18.13
CA ARG A 105 5.96 -4.95 19.53
C ARG A 105 7.42 -4.75 19.91
N VAL A 106 7.69 -3.68 20.63
CA VAL A 106 8.97 -3.43 21.29
C VAL A 106 8.70 -3.30 22.78
N GLU A 107 9.45 -4.06 23.57
CA GLU A 107 9.41 -4.04 25.03
C GLU A 107 10.79 -3.61 25.54
N GLU A 108 10.84 -2.66 26.46
CA GLU A 108 12.05 -2.26 27.19
C GLU A 108 11.81 -2.46 28.69
N LYS A 109 12.71 -3.14 29.39
CA LYS A 109 12.60 -3.42 30.83
C LYS A 109 11.27 -4.06 31.21
N GLY A 110 10.80 -4.96 30.35
CA GLY A 110 9.50 -5.64 30.45
C GLY A 110 8.26 -4.77 30.20
N LYS A 111 8.41 -3.54 29.69
CA LYS A 111 7.30 -2.62 29.37
C LYS A 111 7.18 -2.42 27.86
N ALA A 112 5.98 -2.58 27.32
CA ALA A 112 5.72 -2.29 25.92
C ALA A 112 5.88 -0.78 25.64
N VAL A 113 6.96 -0.43 24.96
CA VAL A 113 7.23 0.94 24.51
C VAL A 113 6.59 1.22 23.17
N VAL A 114 6.47 0.21 22.30
CA VAL A 114 5.79 0.29 21.01
C VAL A 114 4.88 -0.92 20.81
N ASN A 115 3.63 -0.69 20.41
CA ASN A 115 2.72 -1.72 19.96
C ASN A 115 1.94 -1.25 18.73
N LEU A 116 2.26 -1.85 17.58
CA LEU A 116 1.67 -1.54 16.29
C LEU A 116 0.96 -2.76 15.71
N ARG A 117 -0.29 -2.59 15.30
CA ARG A 117 -1.10 -3.64 14.66
C ARG A 117 -1.61 -3.17 13.30
N LEU A 118 -1.21 -3.86 12.24
CA LEU A 118 -1.54 -3.50 10.86
C LEU A 118 -2.36 -4.61 10.19
N PRO A 119 -3.61 -4.35 9.75
CA PRO A 119 -4.44 -5.37 9.11
C PRO A 119 -3.94 -5.69 7.69
N LEU A 120 -3.49 -6.92 7.46
CA LEU A 120 -2.86 -7.32 6.20
C LEU A 120 -3.84 -7.45 5.02
N GLY A 121 -5.13 -7.66 5.27
CA GLY A 121 -6.12 -7.90 4.22
C GLY A 121 -6.34 -6.69 3.29
N VAL A 122 -6.69 -5.54 3.87
CA VAL A 122 -7.01 -4.31 3.10
C VAL A 122 -5.89 -3.27 3.15
N ALA A 123 -4.99 -3.35 4.14
CA ALA A 123 -3.94 -2.36 4.32
C ALA A 123 -2.58 -2.79 3.76
N ALA A 124 -2.40 -4.01 3.25
CA ALA A 124 -1.14 -4.46 2.61
C ALA A 124 -0.51 -3.44 1.63
N PRO A 125 -1.25 -2.84 0.68
CA PRO A 125 -0.68 -1.83 -0.23
C PRO A 125 -0.26 -0.52 0.47
N PHE A 126 -0.62 -0.33 1.74
CA PHE A 126 -0.34 0.86 2.55
C PHE A 126 0.67 0.61 3.68
N ILE A 127 1.06 -0.64 3.96
CA ILE A 127 2.00 -1.00 5.05
C ILE A 127 3.32 -0.27 4.91
N LYS A 128 3.85 -0.15 3.69
CA LYS A 128 5.09 0.58 3.43
C LYS A 128 5.00 2.05 3.84
N GLY A 129 3.83 2.67 3.66
CA GLY A 129 3.55 4.03 4.11
C GLY A 129 3.46 4.10 5.64
N ALA A 130 2.71 3.19 6.26
CA ALA A 130 2.56 3.13 7.72
C ALA A 130 3.89 2.91 8.44
N LEU A 131 4.72 1.98 7.96
CA LEU A 131 6.07 1.74 8.49
C LEU A 131 6.95 2.98 8.34
N LYS A 132 6.91 3.65 7.20
CA LYS A 132 7.68 4.88 6.97
C LYS A 132 7.26 6.01 7.91
N VAL A 133 5.95 6.15 8.18
CA VAL A 133 5.46 7.14 9.14
C VAL A 133 5.86 6.75 10.57
N GLY A 134 5.74 5.47 10.94
CA GLY A 134 6.23 4.98 12.23
C GLY A 134 7.72 5.27 12.44
N GLN A 135 8.56 5.01 11.45
CA GLN A 135 10.01 5.33 11.50
C GLN A 135 10.29 6.83 11.59
N ALA A 136 9.45 7.67 10.98
CA ALA A 136 9.61 9.11 11.09
C ALA A 136 9.12 9.66 12.44
N SER A 137 8.20 8.97 13.12
CA SER A 137 7.56 9.41 14.36
C SER A 137 8.22 8.85 15.63
N SER A 138 9.02 7.79 15.55
CA SER A 138 9.81 7.26 16.66
C SER A 138 11.22 6.88 16.17
N PRO A 139 12.27 7.59 16.65
CA PRO A 139 13.66 7.24 16.39
C PRO A 139 14.01 5.81 16.82
N GLU A 140 13.45 5.36 17.94
CA GLU A 140 13.65 4.02 18.51
C GLU A 140 13.06 2.97 17.57
N PHE A 141 11.80 3.15 17.14
CA PHE A 141 11.19 2.29 16.13
C PHE A 141 11.96 2.26 14.81
N ALA A 142 12.53 3.40 14.40
CA ALA A 142 13.37 3.47 13.20
C ALA A 142 14.65 2.64 13.34
N GLU A 143 15.23 2.57 14.53
CA GLU A 143 16.41 1.76 14.81
C GLU A 143 16.11 0.27 14.70
N TYR A 144 15.02 -0.20 15.32
CA TYR A 144 14.62 -1.61 15.25
C TYR A 144 14.22 -2.04 13.83
N MET A 145 13.61 -1.15 13.04
CA MET A 145 13.21 -1.44 11.67
C MET A 145 14.40 -1.55 10.69
N LYS A 146 15.62 -1.16 11.06
CA LYS A 146 16.83 -1.36 10.21
C LYS A 146 17.14 -2.84 9.99
N TYR A 147 16.75 -3.70 10.92
CA TYR A 147 17.00 -5.15 10.87
C TYR A 147 15.90 -5.92 10.11
N VAL A 148 14.85 -5.22 9.67
CA VAL A 148 13.70 -5.82 8.99
C VAL A 148 13.80 -5.52 7.50
N ASP A 149 14.10 -6.53 6.66
CA ASP A 149 14.08 -6.35 5.21
C ASP A 149 12.61 -6.18 4.74
N PRO A 150 12.25 -5.01 4.16
CA PRO A 150 10.90 -4.77 3.68
C PRO A 150 10.42 -5.79 2.64
N LYS A 151 11.33 -6.31 1.79
CA LYS A 151 10.99 -7.30 0.77
C LYS A 151 10.70 -8.66 1.37
N GLU A 152 11.43 -9.03 2.42
CA GLU A 152 11.22 -10.27 3.13
C GLU A 152 9.88 -10.23 3.88
N LEU A 153 9.60 -9.12 4.57
CA LEU A 153 8.31 -8.86 5.20
C LEU A 153 7.15 -8.93 4.18
N GLU A 154 7.29 -8.29 3.01
CA GLU A 154 6.30 -8.39 1.93
C GLU A 154 6.07 -9.83 1.46
N ARG A 155 7.13 -10.65 1.35
CA ARG A 155 7.00 -12.07 0.99
C ARG A 155 6.24 -12.86 2.04
N TYR A 156 6.53 -12.66 3.32
CA TYR A 156 5.81 -13.34 4.41
C TYR A 156 4.33 -12.94 4.47
N ILE A 157 4.03 -11.66 4.26
CA ILE A 157 2.64 -11.15 4.19
C ILE A 157 1.86 -11.83 3.07
N ASN A 158 2.49 -11.97 1.90
CA ASN A 158 1.89 -12.56 0.70
C ASN A 158 1.82 -14.10 0.75
N ALA A 159 2.63 -14.76 1.57
CA ALA A 159 2.68 -16.22 1.68
C ALA A 159 1.50 -16.84 2.46
N ASP A 160 0.54 -16.04 2.93
CA ASP A 160 -0.62 -16.46 3.76
C ASP A 160 -0.26 -17.20 5.05
N GLN A 161 1.00 -17.10 5.51
CA GLN A 161 1.46 -17.75 6.74
C GLN A 161 1.21 -16.87 7.97
N LYS A 162 0.88 -17.52 9.09
CA LYS A 162 0.81 -16.94 10.44
C LYS A 162 1.99 -17.44 11.26
N GLY A 163 2.44 -16.62 12.20
CA GLY A 163 3.53 -17.00 13.11
C GLY A 163 4.49 -15.87 13.41
N VAL A 164 5.52 -16.21 14.17
CA VAL A 164 6.61 -15.30 14.55
C VAL A 164 7.55 -15.16 13.37
N LEU A 165 7.81 -13.91 12.96
CA LEU A 165 8.79 -13.59 11.92
C LEU A 165 10.13 -13.25 12.54
N VAL A 166 10.12 -12.44 13.60
CA VAL A 166 11.32 -11.99 14.32
C VAL A 166 10.98 -11.92 15.81
N ASP A 167 11.86 -12.45 16.65
CA ASP A 167 11.80 -12.34 18.11
C ASP A 167 13.23 -12.24 18.63
N ILE A 168 13.66 -11.03 18.96
CA ILE A 168 15.03 -10.72 19.38
C ILE A 168 14.96 -10.17 20.79
N TYR A 169 15.81 -10.70 21.68
CA TYR A 169 15.98 -10.21 23.04
C TYR A 169 17.43 -9.78 23.26
N ASP A 170 17.64 -8.55 23.74
CA ASP A 170 18.93 -8.05 24.20
C ASP A 170 18.98 -8.05 25.73
N GLU A 171 19.80 -8.95 26.27
CA GLU A 171 19.98 -9.12 27.72
C GLU A 171 20.68 -7.93 28.39
N LYS A 172 21.49 -7.15 27.64
CA LYS A 172 22.25 -6.03 28.23
C LYS A 172 21.35 -4.85 28.54
N ASP A 173 20.42 -4.58 27.65
CA ASP A 173 19.52 -3.43 27.72
C ASP A 173 18.10 -3.82 28.19
N ASP A 174 17.84 -5.13 28.37
CA ASP A 174 16.54 -5.72 28.72
C ASP A 174 15.45 -5.34 27.72
N GLU A 175 15.79 -5.46 26.42
CA GLU A 175 14.93 -5.05 25.31
C GLU A 175 14.50 -6.26 24.48
N ARG A 176 13.23 -6.29 24.07
CA ARG A 176 12.68 -7.34 23.20
C ARG A 176 11.94 -6.74 22.02
N VAL A 177 12.29 -7.18 20.81
CA VAL A 177 11.60 -6.83 19.57
C VAL A 177 10.90 -8.05 19.03
N PHE A 178 9.58 -7.96 18.89
CA PHE A 178 8.72 -8.99 18.34
C PHE A 178 8.02 -8.50 17.08
N ILE A 179 8.07 -9.30 16.01
CA ILE A 179 7.35 -9.09 14.77
C ILE A 179 6.69 -10.40 14.38
N GLY A 180 5.37 -10.38 14.19
CA GLY A 180 4.61 -11.59 13.85
C GLY A 180 3.34 -11.30 13.06
N ILE A 181 2.77 -12.35 12.49
CA ILE A 181 1.48 -12.33 11.81
C ILE A 181 0.49 -13.17 12.60
N GLU A 182 -0.53 -12.53 13.16
CA GLU A 182 -1.67 -13.14 13.86
C GLU A 182 -2.87 -13.33 12.93
#